data_AF-A0A3N6QLK1-F1
#
_entry.id   AF-A0A3N6QLK1-F1
#
_cell.length_a   1.000
_cell.length_b   1.000
_cell.length_c   1.000
_cell.angle_alpha   90.00
_cell.angle_beta   90.00
_cell.angle_gamma   90.00
#
_symmetry.space_group_name_H-M   'P 1'
#
loop_
_entity.id
_entity.type
_entity.pdbx_description
1 polymer ?
#
loop_
_entity_poly.entity_id
_entity_poly.type
_entity_poly.pdbx_seq_one_letter_code
_entity_poly.pdbx_strand_id
1 'polypeptide(L)' 'MLSSRPPRPIRTTLDLANAEQVKSVRRRLRISNADLVRIVDKIGNSLAAIEKEVELEKVGRSAV' A
#
# COMPACT_ATOMS: atom_id res chain seq x y z
N MET A 1 4.84 -29.59 -12.82
CA MET A 1 5.09 -29.37 -11.38
C MET A 1 4.71 -27.93 -11.07
N LEU A 2 3.76 -27.70 -10.17
CA LEU A 2 3.29 -26.35 -9.84
C LEU A 2 4.45 -25.53 -9.27
N SER A 3 4.85 -24.48 -9.98
CA SER A 3 5.85 -23.52 -9.53
C SER A 3 5.35 -22.77 -8.29
N SER A 4 5.49 -23.38 -7.13
CA SER A 4 5.32 -22.75 -5.83
C SER A 4 6.43 -21.72 -5.67
N ARG A 5 6.19 -20.51 -6.20
CA ARG A 5 7.01 -19.36 -5.86
C ARG A 5 6.94 -19.24 -4.33
N PRO A 6 8.07 -19.27 -3.60
CA PRO A 6 8.05 -18.98 -2.18
C PRO A 6 7.41 -17.60 -2.00
N PRO A 7 6.48 -17.41 -1.04
CA PRO A 7 5.89 -16.11 -0.79
C PRO A 7 7.04 -15.19 -0.43
N ARG A 8 7.36 -14.28 -1.36
CA ARG A 8 8.47 -13.33 -1.19
C ARG A 8 8.25 -12.62 0.15
N PRO A 9 9.18 -12.70 1.11
CA PRO A 9 9.09 -11.94 2.34
C PRO A 9 9.52 -10.52 2.02
N ILE A 10 8.63 -9.78 1.36
CA ILE A 10 8.72 -8.33 1.31
C ILE A 10 7.39 -7.82 1.78
N ARG A 11 7.19 -7.93 3.08
CA ARG A 11 6.08 -7.30 3.80
C ARG A 11 6.70 -6.44 4.88
N THR A 12 7.24 -5.29 4.49
CA THR A 12 7.29 -4.17 5.44
C THR A 12 5.84 -3.91 5.79
N THR A 13 5.38 -4.43 6.92
CA THR A 13 4.06 -4.09 7.46
C THR A 13 4.09 -2.62 7.82
N LEU A 14 3.14 -1.87 7.27
CA LEU A 14 2.88 -0.50 7.68
C LEU A 14 2.25 -0.54 9.07
N ASP A 15 2.95 0.01 10.04
CA ASP A 15 2.41 0.25 11.36
C ASP A 15 1.71 1.62 11.38
N LEU A 16 0.38 1.62 11.56
CA LEU A 16 -0.40 2.85 11.62
C LEU A 16 -0.17 3.65 12.92
N ALA A 17 0.34 3.00 13.97
CA ALA A 17 0.74 3.70 15.20
C ALA A 17 2.11 4.38 15.04
N ASN A 18 2.93 3.94 14.09
CA ASN A 18 4.19 4.57 13.74
C ASN A 18 3.98 5.77 12.79
N ALA A 19 3.94 6.96 13.39
CA ALA A 19 3.75 8.22 12.67
C ALA A 19 4.82 8.47 11.59
N GLU A 20 6.06 7.98 11.75
CA GLU A 20 7.11 8.16 10.74
C GLU A 20 6.83 7.32 9.49
N GLN A 21 6.42 6.07 9.66
CA GLN A 21 6.05 5.22 8.54
C GLN A 21 4.83 5.77 7.80
N VAL A 22 3.79 6.16 8.54
CA VAL A 22 2.59 6.79 7.97
C VAL A 22 2.94 8.05 7.19
N LYS A 23 3.78 8.93 7.76
CA LYS A 23 4.20 10.17 7.10
C LYS A 23 5.04 9.89 5.84
N SER A 24 5.94 8.92 5.91
CA SER A 24 6.78 8.49 4.78
C SER A 24 5.92 7.93 3.64
N VAL A 25 5.01 6.99 3.93
CA VAL A 25 4.11 6.39 2.94
C VAL A 25 3.18 7.44 2.32
N ARG A 26 2.58 8.31 3.13
CA ARG A 26 1.73 9.40 2.63
C ARG A 26 2.48 10.32 1.68
N ARG A 27 3.73 10.69 1.99
CA ARG A 27 4.55 11.51 1.10
C ARG A 27 4.92 10.78 -0.18
N ARG A 28 5.30 9.52 -0.09
CA ARG A 28 5.68 8.68 -1.24
C ARG A 28 4.51 8.48 -2.20
N LEU A 29 3.34 8.17 -1.65
CA LEU A 29 2.13 7.87 -2.40
C LEU A 29 1.32 9.11 -2.78
N ARG A 30 1.59 10.26 -2.16
CA ARG A 30 0.85 11.53 -2.35
C ARG A 30 -0.66 11.36 -2.10
N ILE A 31 -1.01 10.67 -1.02
CA ILE A 31 -2.40 10.41 -0.62
C ILE A 31 -2.72 11.03 0.74
N SER A 32 -4.01 11.25 1.01
CA SER A 32 -4.47 11.73 2.30
C SER A 32 -4.41 10.63 3.37
N ASN A 33 -4.44 11.02 4.64
CA ASN A 33 -4.46 10.03 5.74
C ASN A 33 -5.73 9.16 5.68
N ALA A 34 -6.86 9.77 5.33
CA ALA A 34 -8.11 9.05 5.16
C ALA A 34 -8.02 7.99 4.06
N ASP A 35 -7.43 8.31 2.90
CA ASP A 35 -7.22 7.34 1.82
C ASP A 35 -6.29 6.22 2.25
N LEU A 36 -5.19 6.54 2.95
CA LEU A 36 -4.27 5.53 3.47
C LEU A 36 -4.99 4.55 4.41
N VAL A 37 -5.79 5.05 5.35
CA VAL A 37 -6.56 4.21 6.28
C VAL A 37 -7.56 3.34 5.53
N ARG A 38 -8.27 3.89 4.53
CA ARG A 38 -9.22 3.12 3.70
C ARG A 38 -8.54 1.99 2.92
N ILE A 39 -7.35 2.24 2.37
CA ILE A 39 -6.59 1.24 1.61
C ILE A 39 -6.06 0.15 2.55
N VAL A 40 -5.56 0.54 3.72
CA VAL A 40 -5.11 -0.40 4.76
C VAL A 40 -6.28 -1.26 5.26
N ASP A 41 -7.46 -0.68 5.47
CA ASP A 41 -8.66 -1.41 5.87
C ASP A 41 -9.09 -2.42 4.80
N LYS A 42 -9.00 -2.04 3.51
CA LYS A 42 -9.39 -2.88 2.37
C LYS A 42 -8.43 -4.05 2.11
N ILE A 43 -7.11 -3.86 2.22
CA ILE A 43 -6.09 -4.80 1.72
C ILE A 43 -5.16 -5.30 2.84
N GLY A 44 -5.23 -4.65 4.00
CA GLY A 44 -4.37 -4.91 5.14
C GLY A 44 -3.08 -4.07 5.13
N ASN A 45 -2.29 -4.30 6.17
CA ASN A 45 -1.14 -3.48 6.56
C ASN A 45 0.09 -3.73 5.67
N SER A 46 -0.05 -4.39 4.52
CA SER A 46 1.09 -4.73 3.67
C SER A 46 1.45 -3.53 2.80
N LEU A 47 2.61 -2.91 3.07
CA LEU A 47 3.03 -1.68 2.37
C LEU A 47 3.16 -1.88 0.86
N ALA A 48 3.62 -3.05 0.41
CA ALA A 48 3.66 -3.40 -1.02
C ALA A 48 2.25 -3.51 -1.65
N ALA A 49 1.26 -3.94 -0.87
CA ALA A 49 -0.12 -4.03 -1.37
C ALA A 49 -0.78 -2.65 -1.43
N ILE A 50 -0.51 -1.80 -0.43
CA ILE A 50 -0.95 -0.40 -0.39
C ILE A 50 -0.34 0.38 -1.57
N GLU A 51 0.96 0.25 -1.81
CA GLU A 51 1.63 0.93 -2.93
C GLU A 51 1.00 0.52 -4.27
N LYS A 52 0.80 -0.79 -4.48
CA LYS A 52 0.19 -1.31 -5.71
C LYS A 52 -1.25 -0.83 -5.91
N GLU A 53 -2.08 -0.80 -4.85
CA GLU A 53 -3.44 -0.29 -4.94
C GLU A 53 -3.46 1.20 -5.29
N VAL A 54 -2.60 2.02 -4.66
CA VAL A 54 -2.52 3.44 -4.99
C VAL A 54 -2.08 3.65 -6.43
N GLU A 55 -1.12 2.87 -6.93
CA GLU A 55 -0.74 2.93 -8.33
C GLU A 55 -1.89 2.56 -9.26
N LEU A 56 -2.65 1.51 -8.93
CA LEU A 56 -3.84 1.11 -9.68
C LEU A 56 -4.93 2.19 -9.67
N GLU A 57 -5.21 2.80 -8.51
CA GLU A 57 -6.16 3.91 -8.39
C GLU A 57 -5.71 5.14 -9.17
N LYS A 58 -4.42 5.46 -9.17
CA LYS A 58 -3.87 6.56 -9.96
C LYS A 58 -3.99 6.33 -11.46
N VAL A 59 -3.63 5.14 -11.92
CA VAL A 59 -3.73 4.77 -13.34
C VAL A 59 -5.19 4.79 -13.79
N GLY A 60 -6.11 4.24 -13.00
CA GLY A 60 -7.54 4.27 -13.30
C GLY A 60 -8.15 5.67 -13.31
N ARG A 61 -7.59 6.59 -12.52
CA ARG A 61 -8.09 7.98 -12.40
C ARG A 61 -7.48 8.95 -13.40
N SER A 62 -6.38 8.57 -14.06
CA SER A 62 -5.72 9.36 -15.11
C SER A 62 -6.21 9.03 -16.53
N ALA A 63 -7.17 8.12 -16.66
CA ALA A 63 -7.78 7.72 -17.93
C ALA A 63 -9.14 8.38 -18.20
N VAL A 64 -9.39 9.57 -17.65
CA VAL A 64 -10.57 10.41 -17.94
C VAL A 64 -10.18 11.76 -18.48
#